data_AF-M7Z3K4-F1
#
_entry.id   AF-M7Z3K4-F1
#
_cell.length_a   1.000
_cell.length_b   1.000
_cell.length_c   1.000
_cell.angle_alpha   90.00
_cell.angle_beta   90.00
_cell.angle_gamma   90.00
#
_symmetry.space_group_name_H-M   'P 1'
#
loop_
_entity.id
_entity.type
_entity.pdbx_description
1 polymer ?
#
loop_
_entity_poly.entity_id
_entity_poly.type
_entity_poly.pdbx_seq_one_letter_code
_entity_poly.pdbx_strand_id
1 'polypeptide(L)'
;MSLAAVVMMISEGVFDPAGAPPGYPPSLFLHMPKDYKTAALVGRNVKMLRSNGVEVRELQSLELPLTPTLLSDRIPGLDHGLSERIWKVFSEEGFVDERGYMRKDGRATPWKNAVVKRGFWEEVSQWAKHIQEELNLAYGYHEMTSLQNDEMLNWIEEHLK
;
A
#
# COMPACT_ATOMS: atom_id res chain seq x y z
N MET A 1 15.47 0.56 28.80
CA MET A 1 15.55 0.65 27.33
C MET A 1 14.57 1.74 26.92
N SER A 2 15.03 2.92 26.52
CA SER A 2 14.16 3.93 25.88
C SER A 2 14.19 3.66 24.39
N LEU A 3 13.03 3.60 23.74
CA LEU A 3 12.96 3.55 22.28
C LEU A 3 13.36 4.93 21.75
N ALA A 4 14.22 4.96 20.73
CA ALA A 4 14.66 6.20 20.10
C ALA A 4 13.58 6.78 19.16
N ALA A 5 12.92 5.90 18.41
CA ALA A 5 11.79 6.20 17.53
C ALA A 5 10.95 4.94 17.34
N VAL A 6 9.70 5.14 16.89
CA VAL A 6 8.79 4.05 16.49
C VAL A 6 8.24 4.33 15.10
N VAL A 7 8.14 3.29 14.29
CA VAL A 7 7.41 3.29 13.02
C VAL A 7 6.21 2.35 13.16
N MET A 8 5.00 2.89 12.98
CA MET A 8 3.75 2.15 12.97
C MET A 8 3.27 2.01 11.54
N MET A 9 3.41 0.81 10.99
CA MET A 9 2.97 0.49 9.63
C MET A 9 1.60 -0.16 9.68
N ILE A 10 0.66 0.38 8.90
CA ILE A 10 -0.66 -0.21 8.63
C ILE A 10 -1.37 -0.54 9.96
N SER A 11 -1.21 0.38 10.91
CA SER A 11 -1.75 0.28 12.25
C SER A 11 -1.99 1.67 12.80
N GLU A 12 -3.04 1.79 13.59
CA GLU A 12 -3.37 2.98 14.36
C GLU A 12 -2.54 3.13 15.63
N GLY A 13 -1.87 2.07 16.10
CA GLY A 13 -1.23 2.02 17.41
C GLY A 13 -2.23 1.90 18.56
N VAL A 14 -1.80 1.30 19.67
CA VAL A 14 -2.65 1.10 20.85
C VAL A 14 -2.28 2.11 21.92
N PHE A 15 -3.22 2.98 22.27
CA PHE A 15 -3.05 4.03 23.27
C PHE A 15 -4.18 4.00 24.29
N ASP A 16 -3.86 4.32 25.55
CA ASP A 16 -4.86 4.47 26.61
C ASP A 16 -5.77 5.68 26.33
N PRO A 17 -7.03 5.70 26.82
CA PRO A 17 -7.86 6.92 26.78
C PRO A 17 -7.20 8.16 27.40
N ALA A 18 -6.29 7.98 28.37
CA ALA A 18 -5.46 9.04 28.96
C ALA A 18 -4.34 9.53 28.01
N GLY A 19 -4.19 8.92 26.83
CA GLY A 19 -3.24 9.26 25.79
C GLY A 19 -1.94 8.44 25.86
N ALA A 20 -0.91 8.93 25.19
CA ALA A 20 0.41 8.33 25.26
C ALA A 20 1.12 8.65 26.60
N PRO A 21 1.89 7.72 27.17
CA PRO A 21 2.61 7.96 28.41
C PRO A 21 3.66 9.07 28.25
N PRO A 22 4.02 9.79 29.33
CA PRO A 22 5.11 10.76 29.29
C PRO A 22 6.41 10.15 28.76
N GLY A 23 7.08 10.86 27.85
CA GLY A 23 8.31 10.37 27.23
C GLY A 23 8.09 9.32 26.13
N TYR A 24 6.88 9.23 25.57
CA TYR A 24 6.63 8.42 24.38
C TYR A 24 7.56 8.82 23.23
N PRO A 25 8.17 7.86 22.51
CA PRO A 25 9.14 8.17 21.47
C PRO A 25 8.50 8.90 20.28
N PRO A 26 9.30 9.68 19.53
CA PRO A 26 8.92 10.14 18.20
C PRO A 26 8.33 9.00 17.37
N SER A 27 7.16 9.25 16.77
CA SER A 27 6.38 8.24 16.06
C SER A 27 6.13 8.59 14.60
N LEU A 28 6.36 7.64 13.70
CA LEU A 28 5.96 7.73 12.31
C LEU A 28 4.81 6.77 12.04
N PHE A 29 3.71 7.27 11.47
CA PHE A 29 2.60 6.47 11.00
C PHE A 29 2.67 6.31 9.48
N LEU A 30 2.64 5.08 8.99
CA LEU A 30 2.48 4.77 7.56
C LEU A 30 1.17 4.03 7.37
N HIS A 31 0.23 4.61 6.62
CA HIS A 31 -1.08 4.00 6.40
C HIS A 31 -1.64 4.31 5.01
N MET A 32 -2.73 3.64 4.66
CA MET A 32 -3.40 3.74 3.37
C MET A 32 -4.65 4.60 3.55
N PRO A 33 -4.78 5.74 2.86
CA PRO A 33 -5.96 6.59 3.02
C PRO A 33 -7.29 5.90 2.63
N LYS A 34 -7.24 4.91 1.75
CA LYS A 34 -8.42 4.12 1.34
C LYS A 34 -8.87 3.11 2.40
N ASP A 35 -8.00 2.73 3.34
CA ASP A 35 -8.44 2.06 4.56
C ASP A 35 -9.00 3.10 5.53
N TYR A 36 -10.24 3.53 5.25
CA TYR A 36 -10.89 4.63 5.96
C TYR A 36 -10.97 4.42 7.46
N LYS A 37 -11.10 3.16 7.92
CA LYS A 37 -11.17 2.84 9.34
C LYS A 37 -9.82 3.11 10.00
N THR A 38 -8.75 2.54 9.45
CA THR A 38 -7.39 2.73 9.97
C THR A 38 -6.95 4.18 9.84
N ALA A 39 -7.18 4.82 8.69
CA ALA A 39 -6.85 6.22 8.46
C ALA A 39 -7.54 7.16 9.47
N ALA A 40 -8.81 6.93 9.79
CA ALA A 40 -9.53 7.71 10.80
C ALA A 40 -8.92 7.52 12.21
N LEU A 41 -8.54 6.29 12.55
CA LEU A 41 -7.92 5.98 13.84
C LEU A 41 -6.52 6.60 13.96
N VAL A 42 -5.69 6.46 12.92
CA VAL A 42 -4.38 7.12 12.81
C VAL A 42 -4.53 8.63 12.99
N GLY A 43 -5.46 9.26 12.27
CA GLY A 43 -5.70 10.70 12.36
C GLY A 43 -6.09 11.17 13.77
N ARG A 44 -6.79 10.34 14.55
CA ARG A 44 -7.07 10.63 15.97
C ARG A 44 -5.80 10.53 16.82
N ASN A 45 -5.03 9.46 16.64
CA ASN A 45 -3.83 9.20 17.45
C ASN A 45 -2.70 10.19 17.15
N VAL A 46 -2.51 10.58 15.88
CA VAL A 46 -1.58 11.64 15.48
C VAL A 46 -1.89 12.96 16.19
N LYS A 47 -3.17 13.35 16.27
CA LYS A 47 -3.58 14.59 16.96
C LYS A 47 -3.30 14.52 18.45
N MET A 48 -3.64 13.40 19.09
CA MET A 48 -3.44 13.18 20.52
C MET A 48 -1.95 13.13 20.91
N LEU A 49 -1.13 12.45 20.13
CA LEU A 49 0.33 12.41 20.35
C LEU A 49 0.95 13.80 20.24
N ARG A 50 0.59 14.57 19.20
CA ARG A 50 1.06 15.94 19.02
C ARG A 50 0.64 16.86 20.17
N SER A 51 -0.59 16.75 20.68
CA SER A 51 -1.03 17.55 21.83
C SER A 51 -0.27 17.22 23.11
N ASN A 52 0.27 16.01 23.22
CA ASN A 52 1.11 15.57 24.34
C ASN A 52 2.60 15.91 24.15
N GLY A 53 2.96 16.66 23.10
CA GLY A 53 4.33 17.08 22.82
C GLY A 53 5.20 16.01 22.16
N VAL A 54 4.62 14.93 21.64
CA VAL A 54 5.35 13.90 20.88
C VAL A 54 5.54 14.38 19.44
N GLU A 55 6.76 14.20 18.91
CA GLU A 55 7.02 14.43 17.49
C GLU A 55 6.36 13.31 16.66
N VAL A 56 5.54 13.70 15.67
CA VAL A 56 4.79 12.74 14.85
C VAL A 56 4.83 13.09 13.37
N ARG A 57 5.26 12.12 12.55
CA ARG A 57 5.18 12.16 11.08
C ARG A 57 4.10 11.20 10.59
N GLU A 58 3.37 11.60 9.56
CA GLU A 58 2.38 10.77 8.89
C GLU A 58 2.79 10.62 7.42
N LEU A 59 2.89 9.37 6.95
CA LEU A 59 3.14 9.01 5.57
C LEU A 59 1.91 8.26 5.03
N GLN A 60 1.49 8.63 3.84
CA GLN A 60 0.34 8.04 3.17
C GLN A 60 0.82 7.19 2.00
N SER A 61 0.52 5.89 2.05
CA SER A 61 0.72 4.99 0.91
C SER A 61 -0.47 5.12 -0.02
N LEU A 62 -0.28 5.87 -1.11
CA LEU A 62 -1.31 6.12 -2.10
C LEU A 62 -1.41 4.98 -3.12
N GLU A 63 -2.53 4.94 -3.83
CA GLU A 63 -2.70 4.10 -5.01
C GLU A 63 -1.66 4.40 -6.09
N LEU A 64 -1.32 3.38 -6.88
CA LEU A 64 -0.41 3.49 -8.00
C LEU A 64 -1.17 3.27 -9.31
N PRO A 65 -0.84 4.04 -10.36
CA PRO A 65 -1.40 3.79 -11.68
C PRO A 65 -0.85 2.47 -12.23
N LEU A 66 -1.74 1.63 -12.73
CA LEU A 66 -1.37 0.45 -13.49
C LEU A 66 -0.97 0.88 -14.90
N THR A 67 0.34 0.90 -15.17
CA THR A 67 0.88 1.12 -16.51
C THR A 67 0.91 -0.19 -17.30
N PRO A 68 1.07 -0.16 -18.64
CA PRO A 68 1.19 -1.36 -19.45
C PRO A 68 2.32 -2.31 -19.01
N THR A 69 3.37 -1.77 -18.41
CA THR A 69 4.61 -2.49 -18.05
C THR A 69 4.71 -2.81 -16.56
N LEU A 70 3.82 -2.27 -15.71
CA LEU A 70 3.96 -2.35 -14.25
C LEU A 70 4.14 -3.78 -13.75
N LEU A 71 3.40 -4.75 -14.32
CA LEU A 71 3.49 -6.14 -13.90
C LEU A 71 4.85 -6.73 -14.27
N SER A 72 5.37 -6.51 -15.49
CA SER A 72 6.70 -7.01 -15.87
C SER A 72 7.83 -6.31 -15.12
N ASP A 73 7.65 -5.04 -14.74
CA ASP A 73 8.63 -4.28 -13.98
C ASP A 73 8.76 -4.78 -12.53
N ARG A 74 7.70 -5.38 -11.99
CA ARG A 74 7.59 -5.74 -10.56
C ARG A 74 7.54 -7.25 -10.30
N ILE A 75 7.18 -8.06 -11.29
CA ILE A 75 7.12 -9.52 -11.20
C ILE A 75 8.31 -10.11 -11.96
N PRO A 76 9.35 -10.60 -11.26
CA PRO A 76 10.52 -11.16 -11.92
C PRO A 76 10.15 -12.32 -12.86
N GLY A 77 10.60 -12.23 -14.11
CA GLY A 77 10.37 -13.24 -15.14
C GLY A 77 9.04 -13.13 -15.90
N LEU A 78 8.17 -12.19 -15.55
CA LEU A 78 6.98 -11.91 -16.35
C LEU A 78 7.38 -11.15 -17.63
N ASP A 79 6.98 -11.70 -18.79
CA ASP A 79 7.25 -11.09 -20.09
C ASP A 79 6.54 -9.74 -20.27
N HIS A 80 7.24 -8.79 -20.89
CA HIS A 80 6.73 -7.44 -21.14
C HIS A 80 5.50 -7.44 -22.06
N GLY A 81 5.51 -8.26 -23.12
CA GLY A 81 4.37 -8.39 -24.03
C GLY A 81 3.16 -9.03 -23.35
N LEU A 82 3.37 -9.97 -22.43
CA LEU A 82 2.31 -10.53 -21.60
C LEU A 82 1.73 -9.48 -20.64
N SER A 83 2.57 -8.65 -20.00
CA SER A 83 2.12 -7.52 -19.15
C SER A 83 1.21 -6.57 -19.93
N GLU A 84 1.63 -6.12 -21.11
CA GLU A 84 0.84 -5.22 -21.95
C GLU A 84 -0.51 -5.83 -22.37
N ARG A 85 -0.52 -7.13 -22.72
CA ARG A 85 -1.76 -7.85 -23.06
C ARG A 85 -2.72 -7.91 -21.88
N ILE A 86 -2.23 -8.19 -20.67
CA ILE A 86 -3.05 -8.19 -19.45
C ILE A 86 -3.60 -6.79 -19.18
N TRP A 87 -2.76 -5.76 -19.24
CA TRP A 87 -3.18 -4.36 -19.04
C TRP A 87 -4.26 -3.92 -20.03
N LYS A 88 -4.13 -4.31 -21.30
CA LYS A 88 -5.14 -4.04 -22.33
C LYS A 88 -6.48 -4.67 -21.97
N VAL A 89 -6.49 -5.92 -21.49
CA VAL A 89 -7.72 -6.56 -21.00
C VAL A 89 -8.31 -5.77 -19.83
N PHE A 90 -7.50 -5.33 -18.88
CA PHE A 90 -8.02 -4.58 -17.72
C PHE A 90 -8.62 -3.22 -18.12
N SER A 91 -8.00 -2.57 -19.12
CA SER A 91 -8.50 -1.31 -19.67
C SER A 91 -9.80 -1.51 -20.44
N GLU A 92 -9.88 -2.52 -21.30
CA GLU A 92 -11.08 -2.82 -22.09
C GLU A 92 -12.27 -3.29 -21.24
N GLU A 93 -12.01 -4.02 -20.15
CA GLU A 93 -13.05 -4.44 -19.20
C GLU A 93 -13.42 -3.34 -18.19
N GLY A 94 -12.74 -2.19 -18.23
CA GLY A 94 -12.99 -1.06 -17.34
C GLY A 94 -12.61 -1.31 -15.88
N PHE A 95 -11.64 -2.20 -15.61
CA PHE A 95 -11.11 -2.41 -14.26
C PHE A 95 -10.20 -1.26 -13.81
N VAL A 96 -9.53 -0.64 -14.77
CA VAL A 96 -8.77 0.61 -14.58
C VAL A 96 -9.51 1.81 -15.17
N ASP A 97 -9.24 3.00 -14.66
CA ASP A 97 -9.74 4.25 -15.22
C ASP A 97 -8.81 4.82 -16.31
N GLU A 98 -9.19 5.95 -16.90
CA GLU A 98 -8.42 6.62 -17.97
C GLU A 98 -7.02 7.07 -17.54
N ARG A 99 -6.78 7.17 -16.23
CA ARG A 99 -5.49 7.53 -15.63
C ARG A 99 -4.71 6.30 -15.18
N GLY A 100 -5.24 5.09 -15.39
CA GLY A 100 -4.63 3.82 -15.02
C GLY A 100 -4.92 3.37 -13.59
N TYR A 101 -5.76 4.05 -12.82
CA TYR A 101 -6.04 3.66 -11.44
C TYR A 101 -7.09 2.56 -11.36
N MET A 102 -6.89 1.61 -10.45
CA MET A 102 -7.83 0.55 -10.17
C MET A 102 -9.15 1.11 -9.63
N ARG A 103 -10.27 0.82 -10.31
CA ARG A 103 -11.60 1.28 -9.89
C ARG A 103 -12.16 0.52 -8.69
N LYS A 104 -11.68 -0.70 -8.46
CA LYS A 104 -12.09 -1.59 -7.37
C LYS A 104 -10.86 -2.25 -6.78
N ASP A 105 -11.03 -2.78 -5.56
CA ASP A 105 -10.02 -3.62 -4.92
C ASP A 105 -9.57 -4.72 -5.89
N GLY A 106 -8.25 -4.86 -6.05
CA GLY A 106 -7.65 -5.91 -6.85
C GLY A 106 -8.17 -7.30 -6.47
N ARG A 107 -8.36 -7.56 -5.16
CA ARG A 107 -8.90 -8.83 -4.63
C ARG A 107 -10.34 -9.10 -5.05
N ALA A 108 -11.13 -8.05 -5.21
CA ALA A 108 -12.53 -8.12 -5.63
C ALA A 108 -12.71 -8.04 -7.15
N THR A 109 -11.66 -7.68 -7.89
CA THR A 109 -11.73 -7.52 -9.35
C THR A 109 -11.73 -8.88 -10.04
N PRO A 110 -12.71 -9.19 -10.91
CA PRO A 110 -12.84 -10.51 -11.55
C PRO A 110 -11.88 -10.68 -12.75
N TRP A 111 -10.63 -10.22 -12.62
CA TRP A 111 -9.67 -10.11 -13.70
C TRP A 111 -9.27 -11.47 -14.29
N LYS A 112 -9.23 -12.52 -13.46
CA LYS A 112 -8.96 -13.90 -13.91
C LYS A 112 -9.99 -14.37 -14.93
N ASN A 113 -11.27 -14.08 -14.69
CA ASN A 113 -12.35 -14.43 -15.61
C ASN A 113 -12.22 -13.69 -16.95
N ALA A 114 -11.77 -12.43 -16.93
CA ALA A 114 -11.52 -11.67 -18.14
C ALA A 114 -10.39 -12.28 -18.97
N VAL A 115 -9.27 -12.65 -18.33
CA VAL A 115 -8.16 -13.32 -19.01
C VAL A 115 -8.58 -14.68 -19.58
N VAL A 116 -9.35 -15.48 -18.83
CA VAL A 116 -9.92 -16.76 -19.32
C VAL A 116 -10.78 -16.54 -20.56
N LYS A 117 -11.69 -15.56 -20.55
CA LYS A 117 -12.54 -15.22 -21.71
C LYS A 117 -11.74 -14.82 -22.94
N ARG A 118 -10.54 -14.26 -22.75
CA ARG A 118 -9.63 -13.85 -23.84
C ARG A 118 -8.73 -14.98 -24.32
N GLY A 119 -8.76 -16.14 -23.67
CA GLY A 119 -8.14 -17.38 -24.18
C GLY A 119 -6.66 -17.56 -23.89
N PHE A 120 -6.06 -16.79 -22.98
CA PHE A 120 -4.62 -16.88 -22.68
C PHE A 120 -4.31 -17.13 -21.19
N TRP A 121 -5.25 -17.78 -20.49
CA TRP A 121 -5.08 -18.12 -19.08
C TRP A 121 -3.85 -18.98 -18.80
N GLU A 122 -3.51 -19.93 -19.67
CA GLU A 122 -2.35 -20.81 -19.47
C GLU A 122 -1.03 -20.02 -19.37
N GLU A 123 -0.90 -18.91 -20.12
CA GLU A 123 0.27 -18.03 -20.05
C GLU A 123 0.34 -17.26 -18.70
N VAL A 124 -0.82 -16.98 -18.10
CA VAL A 124 -0.98 -16.08 -16.93
C VAL A 124 -1.06 -16.84 -15.61
N SER A 125 -1.53 -18.08 -15.62
CA SER A 125 -1.94 -18.83 -14.43
C SER A 125 -0.84 -18.95 -13.36
N GLN A 126 0.41 -19.17 -13.79
CA GLN A 126 1.58 -19.24 -12.91
C GLN A 126 1.87 -17.92 -12.17
N TRP A 127 1.50 -16.78 -12.76
CA TRP A 127 1.72 -15.44 -12.21
C TRP A 127 0.55 -14.95 -11.37
N ALA A 128 -0.54 -15.71 -11.29
CA ALA A 128 -1.82 -15.18 -10.83
C ALA A 128 -1.82 -14.69 -9.39
N LYS A 129 -0.99 -15.27 -8.51
CA LYS A 129 -0.81 -14.77 -7.14
C LYS A 129 -0.04 -13.44 -7.13
N HIS A 130 1.07 -13.36 -7.87
CA HIS A 130 1.88 -12.14 -7.97
C HIS A 130 1.08 -10.98 -8.56
N ILE A 131 0.36 -11.20 -9.66
CA ILE A 131 -0.54 -10.20 -10.25
C ILE A 131 -1.59 -9.75 -9.23
N GLN A 132 -2.18 -10.68 -8.49
CA GLN A 132 -3.18 -10.35 -7.48
C GLN A 132 -2.65 -9.41 -6.39
N GLU A 133 -1.41 -9.64 -5.93
CA GLU A 133 -0.73 -8.77 -4.97
C GLU A 133 -0.43 -7.40 -5.56
N GLU A 134 0.10 -7.34 -6.79
CA GLU A 134 0.38 -6.06 -7.45
C GLU A 134 -0.90 -5.24 -7.69
N LEU A 135 -2.04 -5.87 -7.95
CA LEU A 135 -3.32 -5.18 -8.06
C LEU A 135 -3.85 -4.67 -6.71
N ASN A 136 -3.63 -5.42 -5.63
CA ASN A 136 -3.97 -4.97 -4.28
C ASN A 136 -3.10 -3.77 -3.86
N LEU A 137 -1.82 -3.82 -4.22
CA LEU A 137 -0.87 -2.73 -4.02
C LEU A 137 -1.25 -1.50 -4.85
N ALA A 138 -1.51 -1.67 -6.15
CA ALA A 138 -1.93 -0.59 -7.03
C ALA A 138 -3.23 0.08 -6.57
N TYR A 139 -4.20 -0.69 -6.04
CA TYR A 139 -5.42 -0.11 -5.48
C TYR A 139 -5.18 0.68 -4.18
N GLY A 140 -4.11 0.40 -3.43
CA GLY A 140 -3.80 1.08 -2.17
C GLY A 140 -4.51 0.48 -0.95
N TYR A 141 -4.71 -0.84 -0.91
CA TYR A 141 -5.34 -1.56 0.22
C TYR A 141 -4.49 -2.73 0.73
N HIS A 142 -3.18 -2.62 0.56
CA HIS A 142 -2.20 -3.67 0.84
C HIS A 142 -1.83 -3.75 2.34
N GLU A 143 -1.44 -4.95 2.77
CA GLU A 143 -1.13 -5.27 4.18
C GLU A 143 0.37 -5.14 4.52
N MET A 144 1.21 -4.87 3.52
CA MET A 144 2.65 -4.58 3.63
C MET A 144 3.08 -3.65 2.48
N THR A 145 4.14 -2.85 2.65
CA THR A 145 4.73 -2.04 1.57
C THR A 145 6.21 -1.76 1.81
N SER A 146 6.98 -1.69 0.73
CA SER A 146 8.36 -1.21 0.71
C SER A 146 8.51 0.15 0.03
N LEU A 147 7.41 0.77 -0.43
CA LEU A 147 7.46 1.99 -1.22
C LEU A 147 8.01 3.20 -0.44
N GLN A 148 7.79 3.22 0.89
CA GLN A 148 8.26 4.29 1.78
C GLN A 148 9.43 3.82 2.67
N ASN A 149 10.22 2.85 2.19
CA ASN A 149 11.28 2.24 2.99
C ASN A 149 12.33 3.26 3.42
N ASP A 150 12.76 4.13 2.50
CA ASP A 150 13.79 5.12 2.77
C ASP A 150 13.31 6.14 3.80
N GLU A 151 12.06 6.59 3.71
CA GLU A 151 11.48 7.52 4.69
C GLU A 151 11.34 6.89 6.08
N MET A 152 11.00 5.61 6.15
CA MET A 152 10.93 4.88 7.43
C MET A 152 12.31 4.69 8.05
N LEU A 153 13.33 4.33 7.26
CA LEU A 153 14.69 4.15 7.76
C LEU A 153 15.31 5.49 8.15
N ASN A 154 15.17 6.53 7.33
CA ASN A 154 15.62 7.89 7.64
C ASN A 154 15.00 8.40 8.94
N TRP A 155 13.71 8.14 9.18
CA TRP A 155 13.07 8.49 10.44
C TRP A 155 13.74 7.83 11.64
N ILE A 156 14.08 6.55 11.53
CA ILE A 156 14.78 5.84 12.61
C ILE A 156 16.17 6.43 12.81
N GLU A 157 16.93 6.65 11.73
CA GLU A 157 18.29 7.20 11.77
C GLU A 157 18.35 8.62 12.35
N GLU A 158 17.39 9.49 12.02
CA GLU A 158 17.27 10.85 12.57
C GLU A 158 17.17 10.86 14.11
N HIS A 159 16.71 9.76 14.71
CA HIS A 159 16.41 9.65 16.14
C HIS A 159 17.34 8.69 16.89
N LEU A 160 18.02 7.78 16.20
CA LEU A 160 19.11 6.96 16.74
C LEU A 160 20.34 7.85 16.98
N LYS A 161 20.46 8.41 18.17
CA LYS A 161 21.72 9.00 18.65
C LYS A 161 22.66 7.93 19.16
#